data_AF-A0A1V1I3M8-F1
#
_entry.id   AF-A0A1V1I3M8-F1
#
_cell.length_a   1.000
_cell.length_b   1.000
_cell.length_c   1.000
_cell.angle_alpha   90.00
_cell.angle_beta   90.00
_cell.angle_gamma   90.00
#
_symmetry.space_group_name_H-M   'P 1'
#
loop_
_entity.id
_entity.type
_entity.pdbx_description
1 polymer ?
#
loop_
_entity_poly.entity_id
_entity_poly.type
_entity_poly.pdbx_seq_one_letter_code
_entity_poly.pdbx_strand_id
1 'polypeptide(L)'
;MIELNLENKKGKIKINSNDVKNVLELRPDFEYIQDISETISQKNIMVYDCQLSREIFNMEDIDEIKEEIGKDIDESYFDILFEDVRAYLKDATDEIEEEIQDKYLLDNVRCYFDVYNIDETFTDFKFVFLVSFKDIKIASLTNLSKLIGKRQLTGASKFYS
;
A
#
# COMPACT_ATOMS: atom_id res chain seq x y z
N MET A 1 -0.62 -5.85 -16.82
CA MET A 1 -1.42 -6.98 -16.34
C MET A 1 -0.58 -8.24 -16.33
N ILE A 2 -0.38 -8.85 -15.16
CA ILE A 2 0.33 -10.12 -15.01
C ILE A 2 -0.60 -11.24 -14.53
N GLU A 3 -0.27 -12.48 -14.86
CA GLU A 3 -1.00 -13.68 -14.42
C GLU A 3 -0.05 -14.63 -13.70
N LEU A 4 -0.47 -15.12 -12.53
CA LEU A 4 0.21 -16.16 -11.77
C LEU A 4 -0.53 -17.48 -11.93
N ASN A 5 0.21 -18.56 -12.17
CA ASN A 5 -0.30 -19.92 -12.19
C ASN A 5 0.21 -20.63 -10.94
N LEU A 6 -0.68 -20.89 -9.98
CA LEU A 6 -0.35 -21.42 -8.65
C LEU A 6 -1.16 -22.68 -8.37
N GLU A 7 -0.90 -23.31 -7.24
CA GLU A 7 -1.62 -24.48 -6.76
C GLU A 7 -2.08 -24.24 -5.32
N ASN A 8 -3.34 -24.55 -5.04
CA ASN A 8 -3.94 -24.49 -3.72
C ASN A 8 -4.54 -25.86 -3.35
N LYS A 9 -5.23 -25.93 -2.20
CA LYS A 9 -5.86 -27.18 -1.71
C LYS A 9 -6.92 -27.76 -2.66
N LYS A 10 -7.45 -26.98 -3.61
CA LYS A 10 -8.43 -27.38 -4.63
C LYS A 10 -7.81 -27.66 -6.01
N GLY A 11 -6.51 -27.48 -6.18
CA GLY A 11 -5.77 -27.72 -7.41
C GLY A 11 -5.17 -26.44 -8.02
N LYS A 12 -4.97 -26.45 -9.35
CA LYS A 12 -4.37 -25.32 -10.06
C LYS A 12 -5.31 -24.13 -10.12
N ILE A 13 -4.80 -22.97 -9.76
CA ILE A 13 -5.51 -21.70 -9.82
C ILE A 13 -4.73 -20.68 -10.63
N LYS A 14 -5.47 -19.72 -11.17
CA LYS A 14 -4.93 -18.56 -11.86
C LYS A 14 -5.30 -17.31 -11.08
N ILE A 15 -4.32 -16.45 -10.85
CA ILE A 15 -4.52 -15.17 -10.17
C ILE A 15 -4.03 -14.07 -11.10
N ASN A 16 -4.94 -13.16 -11.46
CA ASN A 16 -4.65 -12.00 -12.30
C ASN A 16 -4.40 -10.77 -11.40
N SER A 17 -3.42 -9.94 -11.77
CA SER A 17 -3.15 -8.70 -11.03
C SER A 17 -4.33 -7.72 -11.02
N ASN A 18 -5.19 -7.74 -12.04
CA ASN A 18 -6.43 -6.97 -12.04
C ASN A 18 -7.46 -7.52 -11.05
N ASP A 19 -7.53 -8.84 -10.83
CA ASP A 19 -8.46 -9.42 -9.84
C ASP A 19 -8.06 -9.09 -8.40
N VAL A 20 -6.76 -8.97 -8.16
CA VAL A 20 -6.20 -8.52 -6.88
C VAL A 20 -6.37 -7.02 -6.74
N LYS A 21 -6.13 -6.23 -7.80
CA LYS A 21 -6.46 -4.80 -7.84
C LYS A 21 -7.92 -4.54 -7.46
N ASN A 22 -8.85 -5.34 -8.00
CA ASN A 22 -10.27 -5.22 -7.67
C ASN A 22 -10.56 -5.45 -6.18
N VAL A 23 -9.76 -6.27 -5.47
CA VAL A 23 -9.89 -6.43 -4.01
C VAL A 23 -9.49 -5.14 -3.30
N LEU A 24 -8.36 -4.53 -3.70
CA LEU A 24 -7.94 -3.25 -3.15
C LEU A 24 -8.97 -2.15 -3.44
N GLU A 25 -9.60 -2.15 -4.62
CA GLU A 25 -10.63 -1.17 -5.02
C GLU A 25 -11.96 -1.31 -4.25
N LEU A 26 -12.18 -2.39 -3.50
CA LEU A 26 -13.33 -2.50 -2.60
C LEU A 26 -13.21 -1.56 -1.39
N ARG A 27 -11.99 -1.10 -1.09
CA ARG A 27 -11.71 -0.15 -0.01
C ARG A 27 -11.97 1.28 -0.48
N PRO A 28 -12.97 2.00 0.06
CA PRO A 28 -13.27 3.37 -0.33
C PRO A 28 -12.15 4.36 0.05
N ASP A 29 -11.32 3.98 1.01
CA ASP A 29 -10.13 4.69 1.48
C ASP A 29 -8.98 4.69 0.47
N PHE A 30 -9.00 3.85 -0.56
CA PHE A 30 -7.96 3.81 -1.59
C PHE A 30 -8.43 4.61 -2.81
N GLU A 31 -8.04 5.89 -2.89
CA GLU A 31 -8.47 6.80 -3.95
C GLU A 31 -7.89 6.43 -5.32
N TYR A 32 -6.64 5.95 -5.34
CA TYR A 32 -5.98 5.52 -6.56
C TYR A 32 -5.21 4.22 -6.36
N ILE A 33 -5.33 3.32 -7.35
CA ILE A 33 -4.57 2.08 -7.41
C ILE A 33 -4.12 1.86 -8.85
N GLN A 34 -2.81 1.65 -9.06
CA GLN A 34 -2.21 1.28 -10.33
C GLN A 34 -1.46 -0.02 -10.21
N ASP A 35 -1.78 -1.01 -11.05
CA ASP A 35 -0.94 -2.19 -11.19
C ASP A 35 0.38 -1.82 -11.88
N ILE A 36 1.48 -1.96 -11.13
CA ILE A 36 2.85 -1.75 -11.61
C ILE A 36 3.65 -3.05 -11.58
N SER A 37 3.00 -4.21 -11.50
CA SER A 37 3.67 -5.51 -11.36
C SER A 37 4.59 -5.85 -12.53
N GLU A 38 4.33 -5.33 -13.73
CA GLU A 38 5.20 -5.51 -14.91
C GLU A 38 6.57 -4.84 -14.78
N THR A 39 6.70 -3.90 -13.83
CA THR A 39 7.94 -3.15 -13.61
C THR A 39 8.92 -3.86 -12.68
N ILE A 40 8.58 -5.06 -12.19
CA ILE A 40 9.41 -5.86 -11.31
C ILE A 40 9.68 -7.24 -11.92
N SER A 41 10.81 -7.85 -11.57
CA SER A 41 11.20 -9.17 -12.07
C SER A 41 10.94 -10.31 -11.06
N GLN A 42 10.50 -9.97 -9.85
CA GLN A 42 10.30 -10.93 -8.77
C GLN A 42 9.04 -11.77 -9.04
N LYS A 43 9.25 -13.08 -9.20
CA LYS A 43 8.15 -14.02 -9.43
C LYS A 43 7.22 -14.12 -8.22
N ASN A 44 5.94 -14.33 -8.53
CA ASN A 44 4.84 -14.53 -7.57
C ASN A 44 4.64 -13.35 -6.61
N ILE A 45 4.99 -12.13 -7.05
CA ILE A 45 4.72 -10.90 -6.33
C ILE A 45 3.99 -9.96 -7.30
N MET A 46 2.90 -9.38 -6.81
CA MET A 46 2.19 -8.29 -7.47
C MET A 46 2.47 -6.99 -6.71
N VAL A 47 2.50 -5.88 -7.43
CA VAL A 47 2.84 -4.57 -6.86
C VAL A 47 1.87 -3.54 -7.41
N TYR A 48 1.36 -2.72 -6.51
CA TYR A 48 0.47 -1.62 -6.80
C TYR A 48 1.06 -0.31 -6.30
N ASP A 49 0.90 0.73 -7.11
CA ASP A 49 1.14 2.12 -6.70
C ASP A 49 -0.20 2.71 -6.26
N CYS A 50 -0.27 3.16 -5.01
CA CYS A 50 -1.52 3.49 -4.35
C CYS A 50 -1.50 4.90 -3.74
N GLN A 51 -2.69 5.46 -3.57
CA GLN A 51 -2.94 6.71 -2.86
C GLN A 51 -4.12 6.52 -1.91
N LEU A 52 -3.96 6.98 -0.67
CA LEU A 52 -5.04 7.06 0.28
C LEU A 52 -5.93 8.28 -0.01
N SER A 53 -7.22 8.13 0.23
CA SER A 53 -8.17 9.23 0.21
C SER A 53 -7.81 10.26 1.27
N ARG A 54 -7.89 11.54 0.88
CA ARG A 54 -7.71 12.68 1.79
C ARG A 54 -8.75 12.70 2.90
N GLU A 55 -9.91 12.07 2.68
CA GLU A 55 -11.02 12.03 3.63
C GLU A 55 -10.75 11.11 4.84
N ILE A 56 -9.72 10.27 4.79
CA ILE A 56 -9.28 9.48 5.95
C ILE A 56 -8.77 10.40 7.07
N PHE A 57 -8.30 11.60 6.70
CA PHE A 57 -7.75 12.59 7.62
C PHE A 57 -8.66 13.82 7.63
N ASN A 58 -9.40 14.02 8.73
CA ASN A 58 -10.23 15.20 8.89
C ASN A 58 -9.33 16.45 8.95
N MET A 59 -9.49 17.35 7.98
CA MET A 59 -8.80 18.64 7.97
C MET A 59 -9.16 19.51 9.19
N GLU A 60 -10.35 19.30 9.78
CA GLU A 60 -10.78 19.98 11.01
C GLU A 60 -9.86 19.66 12.19
N ASP A 61 -9.43 18.40 12.33
CA ASP A 61 -8.46 18.03 13.37
C ASP A 61 -7.11 18.73 13.12
N ILE A 62 -6.66 18.83 11.88
CA ILE A 62 -5.37 19.44 11.54
C ILE A 62 -5.41 20.98 11.70
N ASP A 63 -6.50 21.64 11.29
CA ASP A 63 -6.61 23.10 11.33
C ASP A 63 -7.01 23.64 12.71
N GLU A 64 -7.88 22.95 13.49
CA GLU A 64 -8.10 23.30 14.91
C GLU A 64 -6.82 23.15 15.72
N ILE A 65 -6.01 22.11 15.46
CA ILE A 65 -4.74 21.88 16.15
C ILE A 65 -3.68 22.92 15.77
N LYS A 66 -3.61 23.33 14.49
CA LYS A 66 -2.75 24.46 14.04
C LYS A 66 -3.11 25.77 14.72
N GLU A 67 -4.39 26.00 14.99
CA GLU A 67 -4.87 27.18 15.70
C GLU A 67 -4.64 27.09 17.23
N GLU A 68 -4.78 25.91 17.84
CA GLU A 68 -4.58 25.70 19.28
C GLU A 68 -3.11 25.73 19.74
N ILE A 69 -2.17 25.22 18.94
CA ILE A 69 -0.77 25.02 19.37
C ILE A 69 0.14 26.23 19.06
N GLY A 70 -0.30 27.15 18.20
CA GLY A 70 0.54 28.25 17.76
C GLY A 70 1.71 27.79 16.87
N LYS A 71 2.54 28.74 16.42
CA LYS A 71 3.50 28.64 15.29
C LYS A 71 4.61 27.57 15.36
N ASP A 72 4.65 26.72 16.38
CA ASP A 72 5.69 25.72 16.56
C ASP A 72 5.09 24.29 16.51
N ILE A 73 4.71 23.86 15.30
CA ILE A 73 4.51 22.43 15.04
C ILE A 73 5.90 21.79 15.05
N ASP A 74 6.20 21.00 16.08
CA ASP A 74 7.49 20.31 16.22
C ASP A 74 7.55 19.03 15.37
N GLU A 75 8.76 18.57 15.02
CA GLU A 75 9.04 17.33 14.29
C GLU A 75 8.34 16.11 14.93
N SER A 76 8.21 16.11 16.26
CA SER A 76 7.57 15.04 17.03
C SER A 76 6.07 14.84 16.74
N TYR A 77 5.34 15.88 16.37
CA TYR A 77 3.93 15.75 15.99
C TYR A 77 3.77 15.06 14.63
N PHE A 78 4.67 15.38 13.69
CA PHE A 78 4.70 14.75 12.37
C PHE A 78 5.04 13.26 12.46
N ASP A 79 5.92 12.88 13.38
CA ASP A 79 6.22 11.48 13.67
C ASP A 79 4.98 10.72 14.15
N ILE A 80 4.18 11.31 15.05
CA ILE A 80 2.94 10.69 15.56
C ILE A 80 1.91 10.52 14.44
N LEU A 81 1.64 11.57 13.66
CA LEU A 81 0.69 11.49 12.53
C LEU A 81 1.14 10.44 11.51
N PHE A 82 2.44 10.36 11.24
CA PHE A 82 2.99 9.33 10.36
C PHE A 82 2.84 7.92 10.94
N GLU A 83 3.03 7.74 12.26
CA GLU A 83 2.78 6.48 12.94
C GLU A 83 1.31 6.06 12.85
N ASP A 84 0.37 6.99 13.04
CA ASP A 84 -1.07 6.72 12.91
C ASP A 84 -1.45 6.29 11.49
N VAL A 85 -0.91 6.96 10.48
CA VAL A 85 -1.10 6.56 9.07
C VAL A 85 -0.56 5.15 8.82
N ARG A 86 0.62 4.85 9.36
CA ARG A 86 1.21 3.51 9.23
C ARG A 86 0.41 2.46 9.98
N ALA A 87 -0.16 2.79 11.13
CA ALA A 87 -1.05 1.88 11.88
C ALA A 87 -2.31 1.60 11.07
N TYR A 88 -2.96 2.64 10.54
CA TYR A 88 -4.13 2.51 9.67
C TYR A 88 -3.83 1.63 8.43
N LEU A 89 -2.75 1.93 7.72
CA LEU A 89 -2.34 1.14 6.56
C LEU A 89 -1.98 -0.30 6.94
N LYS A 90 -1.47 -0.54 8.15
CA LYS A 90 -1.17 -1.88 8.63
C LYS A 90 -2.43 -2.69 8.83
N ASP A 91 -3.45 -2.12 9.46
CA ASP A 91 -4.74 -2.78 9.66
C ASP A 91 -5.40 -3.05 8.31
N ALA A 92 -5.41 -2.07 7.40
CA ALA A 92 -5.93 -2.26 6.05
C ALA A 92 -5.17 -3.35 5.26
N THR A 93 -3.85 -3.42 5.44
CA THR A 93 -3.00 -4.43 4.80
C THR A 93 -3.32 -5.84 5.30
N ASP A 94 -3.55 -5.99 6.60
CA ASP A 94 -3.89 -7.29 7.21
C ASP A 94 -5.26 -7.77 6.74
N GLU A 95 -6.26 -6.89 6.72
CA GLU A 95 -7.60 -7.22 6.20
C GLU A 95 -7.55 -7.62 4.71
N ILE A 96 -6.78 -6.91 3.89
CA ILE A 96 -6.58 -7.27 2.47
C ILE A 96 -5.85 -8.61 2.35
N GLU A 97 -4.85 -8.87 3.20
CA GLU A 97 -4.15 -10.16 3.23
C GLU A 97 -5.15 -11.30 3.50
N GLU A 98 -5.98 -11.18 4.53
CA GLU A 98 -7.01 -12.17 4.88
C GLU A 98 -8.00 -12.37 3.73
N GLU A 99 -8.50 -11.29 3.11
CA GLU A 99 -9.43 -11.38 1.99
C GLU A 99 -8.82 -12.13 0.79
N ILE A 100 -7.55 -11.86 0.46
CA ILE A 100 -6.86 -12.55 -0.63
C ILE A 100 -6.61 -14.02 -0.28
N GLN A 101 -6.21 -14.31 0.97
CA GLN A 101 -6.03 -15.68 1.45
C GLN A 101 -7.32 -16.49 1.32
N ASP A 102 -8.46 -15.94 1.75
CA ASP A 102 -9.76 -16.57 1.69
C ASP A 102 -10.26 -16.74 0.25
N LYS A 103 -10.16 -15.68 -0.56
CA LYS A 103 -10.61 -15.68 -1.96
C LYS A 103 -9.91 -16.75 -2.79
N TYR A 104 -8.60 -16.94 -2.58
CA TYR A 104 -7.78 -17.88 -3.36
C TYR A 104 -7.45 -19.17 -2.62
N LEU A 105 -7.86 -19.33 -1.36
CA LEU A 105 -7.56 -20.48 -0.49
C LEU A 105 -6.06 -20.78 -0.40
N LEU A 106 -5.26 -19.73 -0.23
CA LEU A 106 -3.80 -19.79 -0.15
C LEU A 106 -3.33 -19.31 1.22
N ASP A 107 -2.73 -20.21 2.01
CA ASP A 107 -2.27 -19.88 3.37
C ASP A 107 -0.94 -19.08 3.38
N ASN A 108 -0.27 -18.95 2.23
CA ASN A 108 1.08 -18.38 2.10
C ASN A 108 1.10 -17.01 1.38
N VAL A 109 -0.04 -16.30 1.38
CA VAL A 109 -0.10 -14.92 0.92
C VAL A 109 0.49 -14.02 2.00
N ARG A 110 1.33 -13.07 1.59
CA ARG A 110 1.84 -11.99 2.46
C ARG A 110 1.71 -10.64 1.78
N CYS A 111 1.02 -9.71 2.43
CA CYS A 111 0.91 -8.34 1.99
C CYS A 111 1.92 -7.44 2.74
N TYR A 112 2.35 -6.37 2.09
CA TYR A 112 3.24 -5.38 2.71
C TYR A 112 3.06 -4.03 2.04
N PHE A 113 3.25 -2.95 2.78
CA PHE A 113 3.22 -1.61 2.23
C PHE A 113 4.44 -0.79 2.66
N ASP A 114 4.76 0.24 1.87
CA ASP A 114 5.71 1.27 2.26
C ASP A 114 5.29 2.62 1.69
N VAL A 115 5.18 3.61 2.58
CA VAL A 115 4.84 4.99 2.22
C VAL A 115 6.09 5.63 1.63
N TYR A 116 6.00 6.13 0.39
CA TYR A 116 7.14 6.73 -0.30
C TYR A 116 6.99 8.24 -0.50
N ASN A 117 5.79 8.79 -0.33
CA ASN A 117 5.57 10.23 -0.34
C ASN A 117 4.39 10.61 0.55
N ILE A 118 4.57 11.75 1.21
CA ILE A 118 3.56 12.50 1.94
C ILE A 118 3.73 13.93 1.45
N ASP A 119 2.63 14.58 1.13
CA ASP A 119 2.65 15.99 0.76
C ASP A 119 2.81 16.91 1.98
N GLU A 120 3.12 18.18 1.75
CA GLU A 120 3.34 19.16 2.83
C GLU A 120 2.07 19.42 3.66
N THR A 121 0.90 19.06 3.13
CA THR A 121 -0.37 19.17 3.86
C THR A 121 -0.71 17.95 4.71
N PHE A 122 0.06 16.86 4.60
CA PHE A 122 -0.17 15.59 5.29
C PHE A 122 -1.56 15.00 5.05
N THR A 123 -2.11 15.24 3.86
CA THR A 123 -3.40 14.68 3.45
C THR A 123 -3.27 13.75 2.25
N ASP A 124 -2.14 13.79 1.54
CA ASP A 124 -1.88 13.00 0.35
C ASP A 124 -0.75 11.99 0.61
N PHE A 125 -1.15 10.76 0.95
CA PHE A 125 -0.24 9.65 1.23
C PHE A 125 -0.15 8.71 0.03
N LYS A 126 1.06 8.58 -0.52
CA LYS A 126 1.36 7.68 -1.62
C LYS A 126 2.24 6.55 -1.14
N PHE A 127 1.84 5.33 -1.46
CA PHE A 127 2.49 4.13 -0.96
C PHE A 127 2.53 3.05 -2.02
N VAL A 128 3.52 2.17 -1.90
CA VAL A 128 3.58 0.94 -2.68
C VAL A 128 2.93 -0.17 -1.87
N PHE A 129 2.07 -0.96 -2.51
CA PHE A 129 1.43 -2.13 -1.91
C PHE A 129 1.89 -3.39 -2.62
N LEU A 130 2.40 -4.36 -1.87
CA LEU A 130 2.95 -5.61 -2.37
C LEU A 130 2.07 -6.77 -1.91
N VAL A 131 1.80 -7.71 -2.83
CA VAL A 131 1.14 -8.98 -2.51
C VAL A 131 2.05 -10.11 -2.98
N SER A 132 2.57 -10.90 -2.04
CA SER A 132 3.40 -12.07 -2.31
C SER A 132 2.59 -13.34 -2.18
N PHE A 133 2.63 -14.19 -3.21
CA PHE A 133 1.97 -15.51 -3.25
C PHE A 133 2.97 -16.65 -3.05
N LYS A 134 3.93 -16.43 -2.16
CA LYS A 134 4.98 -17.38 -1.81
C LYS A 134 5.51 -17.08 -0.41
N ASP A 135 6.11 -18.08 0.20
CA ASP A 135 6.88 -17.92 1.42
C ASP A 135 8.03 -16.93 1.18
N ILE A 136 7.99 -15.83 1.91
CA ILE A 136 8.95 -14.75 1.80
C ILE A 136 9.23 -14.18 3.19
N LYS A 137 10.48 -13.80 3.43
CA LYS A 137 10.85 -13.08 4.65
C LYS A 137 10.36 -11.64 4.56
N ILE A 138 9.86 -11.12 5.67
CA ILE A 138 9.41 -9.72 5.75
C ILE A 138 10.49 -8.73 5.28
N ALA A 139 11.75 -8.96 5.64
CA ALA A 139 12.88 -8.13 5.21
C ALA A 139 13.05 -8.06 3.68
N SER A 140 12.68 -9.13 2.95
CA SER A 140 12.71 -9.13 1.49
C SER A 140 11.61 -8.25 0.90
N LEU A 141 10.42 -8.24 1.52
CA LEU A 141 9.32 -7.34 1.13
C LEU A 141 9.67 -5.89 1.44
N THR A 142 10.23 -5.61 2.62
CA THR A 142 10.70 -4.27 3.00
C THR A 142 11.76 -3.71 2.05
N ASN A 143 12.72 -4.53 1.62
CA ASN A 143 13.74 -4.07 0.68
C ASN A 143 13.17 -3.81 -0.71
N LEU A 144 12.24 -4.67 -1.16
CA LEU A 144 11.58 -4.52 -2.44
C LEU A 144 10.68 -3.28 -2.47
N SER A 145 9.88 -3.06 -1.42
CA SER A 145 8.99 -1.89 -1.31
C SER A 145 9.79 -0.58 -1.33
N LYS A 146 10.88 -0.48 -0.55
CA LYS A 146 11.75 0.70 -0.54
C LYS A 146 12.37 1.00 -1.90
N LEU A 147 12.82 -0.03 -2.61
CA LEU A 147 13.38 0.11 -3.95
C LEU A 147 12.34 0.66 -4.95
N ILE A 148 11.14 0.10 -4.91
CA ILE A 148 10.03 0.49 -5.79
C ILE A 148 9.56 1.91 -5.43
N GLY A 149 9.34 2.20 -4.15
CA GLY A 149 8.94 3.51 -3.67
C GLY A 149 9.92 4.61 -4.07
N LYS A 150 11.23 4.36 -3.94
CA LYS A 150 12.26 5.29 -4.44
C LYS A 150 12.11 5.54 -5.95
N ARG A 151 11.86 4.50 -6.74
CA ARG A 151 11.67 4.63 -8.19
C ARG A 151 10.41 5.45 -8.51
N GLN A 152 9.31 5.20 -7.80
CA GLN A 152 8.05 5.96 -7.95
C GLN A 152 8.27 7.45 -7.64
N LEU A 153 8.95 7.76 -6.53
CA LEU A 153 9.30 9.12 -6.14
C LEU A 153 10.17 9.84 -7.18
N THR A 154 11.04 9.12 -7.90
CA THR A 154 11.92 9.70 -8.93
C THR A 154 11.27 9.87 -10.30
N GLY A 155 9.93 9.80 -10.40
CA GLY A 155 9.20 10.10 -11.64
C GLY A 155 8.54 8.92 -12.33
N ALA A 156 8.59 7.70 -11.77
CA ALA A 156 7.93 6.54 -12.36
C ALA A 156 6.45 6.41 -11.97
N SER A 157 5.99 7.16 -10.95
CA SER A 157 4.58 7.24 -10.63
C SER A 157 3.88 8.28 -11.49
N LYS A 158 2.60 8.03 -11.81
CA LYS A 158 1.73 8.98 -12.50
C LYS A 158 1.59 10.33 -11.76
N PHE A 159 1.92 10.36 -10.47
CA PHE A 159 1.87 11.57 -9.64
C PHE A 159 3.01 12.56 -9.95
N TYR A 160 4.05 12.10 -10.65
CA TYR A 160 5.24 12.88 -10.96
C TYR A 160 5.54 12.94 -12.47
N SER A 161 4.60 12.50 -13.32
CA SER A 161 4.71 12.42 -14.78
C SER A 161 3.88 13.48 -15.49
#